data_AF-A0A9C8AI69-F1
#
_entry.id   AF-A0A9C8AI69-F1
#
_cell.length_a   1.000
_cell.length_b   1.000
_cell.length_c   1.000
_cell.angle_alpha   90.00
_cell.angle_beta   90.00
_cell.angle_gamma   90.00
#
_symmetry.space_group_name_H-M   'P 1'
#
loop_
_entity.id
_entity.type
_entity.pdbx_description
1 polymer ?
#
loop_
_entity_poly.entity_id
_entity_poly.type
_entity_poly.pdbx_seq_one_letter_code
_entity_poly.pdbx_strand_id
1 'polypeptide(L)' 'LEVCDRVVLMDEGRIVANGKPREVMGNVELMEAHGLERPHSLVPHVVPHHRF' A
#
# COMPACT_ATOMS: atom_id res chain seq x y z
N LEU A 1 -3.23 4.39 6.10
CA LEU A 1 -3.54 5.15 4.86
C LEU A 1 -4.15 6.51 5.18
N GLU A 2 -3.93 7.02 6.39
CA GLU A 2 -4.61 8.21 6.92
C GLU A 2 -3.67 9.43 6.99
N VAL A 3 -2.42 9.25 6.58
CA VAL A 3 -1.37 10.27 6.63
C VAL A 3 -1.17 11.00 5.30
N CYS A 4 -1.65 10.44 4.18
CA CYS A 4 -1.49 11.03 2.87
C CYS A 4 -2.65 10.66 1.94
N ASP A 5 -3.05 11.61 1.09
CA ASP A 5 -4.12 11.41 0.10
C ASP A 5 -3.62 10.85 -1.23
N ARG A 6 -2.29 10.88 -1.43
CA ARG A 6 -1.63 10.52 -2.68
C ARG A 6 -0.35 9.74 -2.42
N VAL A 7 -0.12 8.72 -3.25
CA VAL A 7 1.11 7.92 -3.29
C VAL A 7 1.65 7.93 -4.71
N VAL A 8 2.97 8.01 -4.82
CA VAL A 8 3.72 7.83 -6.06
C VAL A 8 4.66 6.65 -5.85
N LEU A 9 4.54 5.64 -6.70
CA LEU A 9 5.47 4.52 -6.75
C LEU A 9 6.58 4.85 -7.74
N MET A 10 7.82 4.68 -7.28
CA MET A 10 9.00 4.92 -8.09
C MET A 10 9.80 3.63 -8.23
N ASP A 11 10.33 3.40 -9.43
CA ASP A 11 11.24 2.31 -9.72
C ASP A 11 12.31 2.80 -10.72
N GLU A 12 13.56 2.43 -10.48
CA GLU A 12 14.73 2.83 -11.28
C GLU A 12 14.77 4.33 -11.67
N GLY A 13 14.37 5.21 -10.74
CA GLY A 13 14.34 6.66 -10.96
C GLY A 13 13.17 7.17 -11.82
N ARG A 14 12.17 6.32 -12.10
CA ARG A 14 10.96 6.67 -12.86
C ARG A 14 9.71 6.51 -11.99
N ILE A 15 8.66 7.26 -12.33
CA ILE A 15 7.35 7.08 -11.71
C ILE A 15 6.60 5.98 -12.46
N VAL A 16 6.25 4.91 -11.76
CA VAL A 16 5.54 3.75 -12.33
C VAL A 16 4.05 3.77 -11.98
N ALA A 17 3.67 4.36 -10.85
CA ALA A 17 2.26 4.55 -10.50
C ALA A 17 2.06 5.83 -9.67
N ASN A 18 0.88 6.41 -9.78
CA ASN A 18 0.52 7.64 -9.07
C ASN A 18 -0.99 7.66 -8.86
N GLY A 19 -1.44 7.71 -7.61
CA GLY A 19 -2.86 7.64 -7.28
C GLY A 19 -3.13 7.58 -5.79
N LYS A 20 -4.34 7.14 -5.43
CA LYS A 20 -4.68 7.01 -4.01
C LYS A 20 -3.86 5.88 -3.37
N PRO A 21 -3.48 6.03 -2.09
CA PRO A 21 -2.74 5.01 -1.37
C PRO A 21 -3.38 3.60 -1.44
N ARG A 22 -4.71 3.52 -1.34
CA ARG A 22 -5.46 2.24 -1.40
C ARG A 22 -5.40 1.57 -2.77
N GLU A 23 -5.35 2.36 -3.83
CA GLU A 23 -5.36 1.87 -5.22
C GLU A 23 -3.95 1.42 -5.61
N VAL A 24 -2.93 2.23 -5.31
CA VAL A 24 -1.54 1.94 -5.67
C VAL A 24 -0.95 0.83 -4.79
N MET A 25 -0.98 1.02 -3.46
CA MET A 25 -0.34 0.06 -2.53
C MET A 25 -1.20 -1.20 -2.30
N GLY A 26 -2.47 -1.18 -2.74
CA GLY A 26 -3.35 -2.34 -2.71
C GLY A 26 -3.14 -3.30 -3.89
N ASN A 27 -2.46 -2.87 -4.95
CA ASN A 27 -2.19 -3.69 -6.11
C ASN A 27 -1.00 -4.65 -5.84
N VAL A 28 -1.32 -5.91 -5.54
CA VAL A 28 -0.34 -6.96 -5.20
C VAL A 28 0.70 -7.11 -6.31
N GLU A 29 0.24 -7.27 -7.56
CA GLU A 29 1.11 -7.53 -8.70
C GLU A 29 2.08 -6.38 -8.93
N LEU A 30 1.60 -5.14 -8.81
CA LEU A 30 2.43 -3.95 -8.93
C LEU A 30 3.48 -3.87 -7.82
N MET A 31 3.11 -4.16 -6.57
CA MET A 31 4.06 -4.12 -5.46
C MET A 31 5.14 -5.20 -5.63
N GLU A 32 4.75 -6.44 -5.88
CA GLU A 32 5.68 -7.57 -6.03
C GLU A 32 6.60 -7.40 -7.24
N ALA A 33 6.08 -6.91 -8.37
CA ALA A 33 6.88 -6.65 -9.57
C ALA A 33 7.99 -5.61 -9.35
N HIS A 34 7.78 -4.68 -8.41
CA HIS A 34 8.75 -3.65 -8.04
C HIS A 34 9.47 -3.95 -6.71
N GLY A 35 9.43 -5.20 -6.24
CA GLY A 35 10.15 -5.66 -5.05
C GLY A 35 9.64 -5.09 -3.73
N LEU A 36 8.39 -4.60 -3.71
CA LEU A 36 7.74 -4.06 -2.52
C LEU A 36 6.74 -5.04 -1.93
N GLU A 37 6.59 -4.93 -0.61
CA GLU A 37 5.57 -5.65 0.14
C GLU A 37 4.30 -4.82 0.29
N ARG A 38 3.16 -5.49 0.46
CA ARG A 38 1.90 -4.80 0.77
C ARG A 38 1.88 -4.32 2.23
N PRO A 39 1.45 -3.07 2.49
CA PRO A 39 1.27 -2.58 3.85
C PRO A 39 0.27 -3.44 4.63
N HIS A 40 0.64 -3.89 5.82
CA HIS A 40 -0.28 -4.61 6.71
C HIS A 40 -1.53 -3.79 7.06
N SER A 41 -1.45 -2.46 7.07
CA SER A 41 -2.63 -1.59 7.29
C SER A 41 -3.69 -1.66 6.18
N LEU A 42 -3.36 -2.21 5.00
CA LEU A 42 -4.32 -2.51 3.93
C LEU A 42 -4.94 -3.91 4.08
N VAL A 43 -4.33 -4.77 4.88
CA VAL A 43 -4.91 -6.05 5.26
C VAL A 43 -5.80 -5.75 6.47
N PRO A 44 -7.11 -6.07 6.44
CA PRO A 44 -7.95 -5.88 7.61
C PRO A 44 -7.32 -6.66 8.77
N HIS A 45 -6.90 -5.97 9.83
CA HIS A 45 -6.59 -6.64 11.10
C HIS A 45 -7.90 -7.17 11.66
N VAL A 46 -8.26 -8.40 11.31
CA VAL A 46 -9.40 -9.14 11.89
C VAL A 46 -9.03 -9.70 13.27
N VAL A 47 -8.14 -9.03 14.01
CA VAL A 47 -7.78 -9.42 15.37
C VAL A 47 -8.57 -8.51 16.30
N PRO A 48 -9.56 -9.01 17.03
CA PRO A 48 -10.32 -8.20 17.98
C PRO A 48 -9.42 -7.84 19.16
N HIS A 49 -8.74 -6.69 19.06
CA HIS A 49 -8.10 -6.04 20.18
C HIS A 49 -9.18 -5.30 20.97
N HIS A 50 -9.92 -6.02 21.81
CA HIS A 50 -10.53 -5.51 23.06
C HIS A 50 -11.49 -6.58 23.61
N ARG A 51 -10.99 -7.37 24.55
CA ARG A 51 -11.82 -7.95 25.62
C ARG A 51 -11.13 -7.59 26.93
N PHE A 52 -11.61 -6.51 27.55
CA PHE A 52 -11.55 -6.31 28.99
C PHE A 52 -12.92 -6.70 29.55
#